data_AF-A0A1Z1W6U1-F1
#
_entry.id   AF-A0A1Z1W6U1-F1
#
_cell.length_a   1.000
_cell.length_b   1.000
_cell.length_c   1.000
_cell.angle_alpha   90.00
_cell.angle_beta   90.00
_cell.angle_gamma   90.00
#
_symmetry.space_group_name_H-M   'P 1'
#
loop_
_entity.id
_entity.type
_entity.pdbx_description
1 polymer ?
#
loop_
_entity_poly.entity_id
_entity_poly.type
_entity_poly.pdbx_seq_one_letter_code
_entity_poly.pdbx_strand_id
1 'polypeptide(L)'
;MRGVGVVRTPADADLGHRLVAIEQGIEEWLDQHQPEVLAVERVFSQHNVRTVMGTAQASAVAMLCAARRGIPVALHTPSEVKAAVTGSGRADKAQVGAMVTRLLRLEAPPKPADAADALALAICHIWRAPAQNRLQQAVAQNRLQQATARHAQQLQRPGPAQQLQRARPTQQTQRAQQAQQAPKGRTP
;
A
#
# COMPACT_ATOMS: atom_id res chain seq x y z
N MET A 1 -16.90 -15.23 -17.99
CA MET A 1 -16.28 -16.51 -17.60
C MET A 1 -15.59 -16.28 -16.25
N ARG A 2 -15.84 -17.11 -15.24
CA ARG A 2 -15.07 -17.12 -13.97
C ARG A 2 -14.36 -18.47 -13.92
N GLY A 3 -13.04 -18.47 -13.76
CA GLY A 3 -12.23 -19.69 -13.78
C GLY A 3 -11.12 -19.65 -12.74
N VAL A 4 -10.62 -20.83 -12.37
CA VAL A 4 -9.39 -21.00 -11.61
C VAL A 4 -8.56 -22.08 -12.30
N GLY A 5 -7.25 -21.85 -12.41
CA GLY A 5 -6.31 -22.78 -13.02
C GLY A 5 -5.05 -22.91 -12.20
N VAL A 6 -4.32 -24.00 -12.42
CA VAL A 6 -3.05 -24.27 -11.76
C VAL A 6 -2.04 -24.75 -12.80
N VAL A 7 -1.02 -23.93 -13.04
CA VAL A 7 0.11 -24.30 -13.90
C VAL A 7 0.97 -25.31 -13.15
N ARG A 8 1.24 -26.46 -13.78
CA ARG A 8 2.10 -27.51 -13.24
C ARG A 8 3.35 -27.64 -14.08
N THR A 9 4.48 -27.83 -13.41
CA THR A 9 5.77 -28.09 -14.06
C THR A 9 6.32 -29.44 -13.60
N PRO A 10 7.02 -30.19 -14.47
CA PRO A 10 7.72 -31.40 -14.07
C PRO A 10 8.75 -31.10 -12.98
N ALA A 11 8.86 -31.97 -11.98
CA ALA A 11 9.76 -31.76 -10.83
C ALA A 11 11.24 -31.99 -11.19
N ASP A 12 11.49 -32.76 -12.25
CA ASP A 12 12.79 -33.14 -12.80
C ASP A 12 13.31 -32.18 -13.88
N ALA A 13 12.46 -31.28 -14.38
CA ALA A 13 12.88 -30.22 -15.30
C ALA A 13 13.81 -29.21 -14.58
N ASP A 14 14.79 -28.67 -15.31
CA ASP A 14 15.62 -27.61 -14.76
C ASP A 14 14.80 -26.34 -14.47
N LEU A 15 15.33 -25.51 -13.56
CA LEU A 15 14.65 -24.33 -13.08
C LEU A 15 14.25 -23.36 -14.21
N GLY A 16 15.10 -23.19 -15.24
CA GLY A 16 14.84 -22.27 -16.34
C GLY A 16 13.61 -22.68 -17.13
N HIS A 17 13.54 -23.94 -17.55
CA HIS A 17 12.37 -24.47 -18.26
C HIS A 17 11.10 -24.42 -17.41
N ARG A 18 11.21 -24.66 -16.10
CA ARG A 18 10.06 -24.52 -15.19
C ARG A 18 9.54 -23.09 -15.12
N LEU A 19 10.42 -22.09 -15.09
CA LEU A 19 10.02 -20.68 -15.08
C LEU A 19 9.39 -20.25 -16.41
N VAL A 20 9.89 -20.74 -17.55
CA VAL A 20 9.29 -20.49 -18.87
C VAL A 20 7.87 -21.06 -18.95
N ALA A 21 7.66 -22.30 -18.48
CA ALA A 21 6.32 -22.89 -18.47
C ALA A 21 5.35 -22.12 -17.54
N ILE A 22 5.85 -21.60 -16.41
CA ILE A 22 5.06 -20.74 -15.52
C ILE A 22 4.71 -19.42 -16.20
N GLU A 23 5.66 -18.77 -16.86
CA GLU A 23 5.43 -17.55 -17.65
C GLU A 23 4.32 -17.77 -18.68
N GLN A 24 4.45 -18.80 -19.53
CA GLN A 24 3.48 -19.11 -20.58
C GLN A 24 2.06 -19.27 -20.04
N GLY A 25 1.90 -20.04 -18.97
CA GLY A 25 0.59 -20.21 -18.34
C GLY A 25 0.04 -18.91 -17.73
N ILE A 26 0.90 -18.03 -17.21
CA ILE A 26 0.46 -16.72 -16.71
C ILE A 26 0.05 -15.79 -17.86
N GLU A 27 0.84 -15.73 -18.92
CA GLU A 27 0.57 -14.94 -20.12
C GLU A 27 -0.79 -15.33 -20.73
N GLU A 28 -1.08 -16.63 -20.86
CA GLU A 28 -2.39 -17.14 -21.32
C GLU A 28 -3.55 -16.62 -20.46
N TRP A 29 -3.41 -16.67 -19.13
CA TRP A 29 -4.45 -16.20 -18.21
C TRP A 29 -4.64 -14.68 -18.27
N LEU A 30 -3.56 -13.92 -18.37
CA LEU A 30 -3.59 -12.46 -18.49
C LEU A 30 -4.23 -12.03 -19.81
N ASP A 31 -3.91 -12.72 -20.91
CA ASP A 31 -4.46 -12.41 -22.24
C ASP A 31 -5.95 -12.77 -22.31
N GLN A 32 -6.34 -13.90 -21.71
CA GLN A 32 -7.73 -14.34 -21.69
C GLN A 32 -8.63 -13.45 -20.82
N HIS A 33 -8.14 -13.01 -19.65
CA HIS A 33 -8.98 -12.35 -18.64
C HIS A 33 -8.81 -10.84 -18.56
N GLN A 34 -7.71 -10.28 -19.08
CA GLN A 34 -7.39 -8.85 -19.09
C GLN A 34 -7.68 -8.16 -17.74
N PRO A 35 -7.10 -8.65 -16.63
CA PRO A 35 -7.46 -8.16 -15.30
C PRO A 35 -6.99 -6.71 -15.08
N GLU A 36 -7.78 -5.95 -14.33
CA GLU A 36 -7.41 -4.59 -13.90
C GLU A 36 -6.27 -4.57 -12.89
N VAL A 37 -6.08 -5.65 -12.11
CA VAL A 37 -5.05 -5.78 -11.09
C VAL A 37 -4.61 -7.24 -10.99
N LEU A 38 -3.30 -7.47 -10.82
CA LEU A 38 -2.76 -8.77 -10.43
C LEU A 38 -2.52 -8.80 -8.91
N ALA A 39 -3.23 -9.65 -8.18
CA ALA A 39 -2.98 -9.88 -6.76
C ALA A 39 -1.99 -11.03 -6.56
N VAL A 40 -0.93 -10.81 -5.77
CA VAL A 40 0.11 -11.80 -5.47
C VAL A 40 0.28 -11.90 -3.95
N GLU A 41 0.45 -13.12 -3.44
CA GLU A 41 0.77 -13.31 -2.03
C GLU A 41 2.21 -12.86 -1.76
N ARG A 42 2.40 -12.08 -0.69
CA ARG A 42 3.70 -11.65 -0.23
C ARG A 42 4.45 -12.85 0.34
N VAL A 43 5.60 -13.13 -0.25
CA VAL A 43 6.48 -14.22 0.16
C VAL A 43 7.31 -13.80 1.38
N PHE A 44 7.28 -14.61 2.45
CA PHE A 44 8.07 -14.41 3.66
C PHE A 44 9.02 -15.59 3.88
N SER A 45 10.26 -15.31 4.31
CA SER A 45 11.20 -16.34 4.76
C SER A 45 11.51 -16.15 6.24
N GLN A 46 11.32 -17.19 7.04
CA GLN A 46 11.83 -17.23 8.42
C GLN A 46 12.75 -18.44 8.68
N HIS A 47 12.42 -19.63 8.15
CA HIS A 47 13.18 -20.86 8.49
C HIS A 47 13.39 -21.86 7.34
N ASN A 48 12.82 -21.64 6.14
CA ASN A 48 12.94 -22.60 5.03
C ASN A 48 13.18 -21.90 3.68
N VAL A 49 14.40 -21.37 3.54
CA VAL A 49 14.83 -20.56 2.39
C VAL A 49 14.66 -21.30 1.06
N ARG A 50 14.92 -22.62 1.02
CA ARG A 50 14.93 -23.40 -0.22
C ARG A 50 13.55 -23.48 -0.88
N THR A 51 12.51 -23.78 -0.11
CA THR A 51 11.14 -23.86 -0.63
C THR A 51 10.59 -22.48 -0.96
N VAL A 52 10.88 -21.50 -0.10
CA VAL A 52 10.46 -20.11 -0.29
C VAL A 52 11.05 -19.50 -1.56
N MET A 53 12.28 -19.88 -1.94
CA MET A 53 12.93 -19.38 -3.14
C MET A 53 12.14 -19.70 -4.41
N GLY A 54 11.65 -20.94 -4.55
CA GLY A 54 10.86 -21.34 -5.72
C GLY A 54 9.55 -20.54 -5.84
N THR A 55 8.85 -20.33 -4.72
CA THR A 55 7.65 -19.49 -4.68
C THR A 55 7.98 -18.03 -5.03
N ALA A 56 9.07 -17.49 -4.49
CA ALA A 56 9.51 -16.13 -4.81
C ALA A 56 9.83 -15.94 -6.30
N GLN A 57 10.49 -16.91 -6.91
CA GLN A 57 10.81 -16.90 -8.35
C GLN A 57 9.55 -16.95 -9.21
N ALA A 58 8.60 -17.85 -8.92
CA ALA A 58 7.33 -17.93 -9.63
C ALA A 58 6.50 -16.64 -9.48
N SER A 59 6.43 -16.09 -8.27
CA SER A 59 5.77 -14.79 -8.02
C SER A 59 6.43 -13.66 -8.80
N ALA A 60 7.76 -13.62 -8.87
CA ALA A 60 8.48 -12.61 -9.64
C ALA A 60 8.16 -12.67 -11.14
N VAL A 61 8.04 -13.88 -11.72
CA VAL A 61 7.58 -14.07 -13.11
C VAL A 61 6.18 -13.49 -13.30
N ALA A 62 5.24 -13.79 -12.40
CA ALA A 62 3.88 -13.24 -12.48
C ALA A 62 3.86 -11.71 -12.44
N MET A 63 4.63 -11.13 -11.52
CA MET A 63 4.76 -9.67 -11.38
C MET A 63 5.38 -9.04 -12.63
N LEU A 64 6.37 -9.68 -13.24
CA LEU A 64 6.99 -9.21 -14.48
C LEU A 64 6.00 -9.23 -15.64
N CYS A 65 5.23 -10.32 -15.80
CA CYS A 65 4.21 -10.46 -16.86
C CYS A 65 3.14 -9.36 -16.76
N ALA A 66 2.68 -9.06 -15.54
CA ALA A 66 1.73 -7.97 -15.29
C ALA A 66 2.34 -6.60 -15.56
N ALA A 67 3.56 -6.33 -15.07
CA ALA A 67 4.24 -5.06 -15.27
C ALA A 67 4.47 -4.73 -16.75
N ARG A 68 4.82 -5.73 -17.57
CA ARG A 68 4.98 -5.57 -19.04
C ARG A 68 3.69 -5.14 -19.74
N ARG A 69 2.53 -5.45 -19.16
CA ARG A 69 1.20 -5.06 -19.66
C ARG A 69 0.66 -3.77 -19.02
N GLY A 70 1.42 -3.14 -18.11
CA GLY A 70 0.93 -2.00 -17.32
C GLY A 70 -0.15 -2.38 -16.31
N ILE A 71 -0.31 -3.67 -15.99
CA ILE A 71 -1.28 -4.12 -14.98
C ILE A 71 -0.67 -3.88 -13.59
N PRO A 72 -1.32 -3.09 -12.71
CA PRO A 72 -0.83 -2.87 -11.36
C PRO A 72 -0.81 -4.18 -10.57
N VAL A 73 0.21 -4.32 -9.72
CA VAL A 73 0.38 -5.49 -8.84
C VAL A 73 0.07 -5.11 -7.40
N ALA A 74 -0.80 -5.89 -6.74
CA ALA A 74 -1.13 -5.75 -5.33
C ALA A 74 -0.57 -6.93 -4.52
N LEU A 75 0.13 -6.64 -3.43
CA LEU A 75 0.73 -7.66 -2.55
C LEU A 75 -0.06 -7.82 -1.25
N HIS A 76 -0.49 -9.05 -0.93
CA HIS A 76 -1.22 -9.37 0.30
C HIS A 76 -0.46 -10.37 1.16
N THR A 77 -0.49 -10.20 2.48
CA THR A 77 0.08 -11.16 3.41
C THR A 77 -0.86 -12.35 3.64
N PRO A 78 -0.35 -13.53 4.04
CA PRO A 78 -1.21 -14.67 4.38
C PRO A 78 -2.25 -14.34 5.45
N SER A 79 -1.88 -13.54 6.45
CA SER A 79 -2.82 -13.11 7.50
C SER A 79 -3.91 -12.18 6.98
N GLU A 80 -3.62 -11.31 6.01
CA GLU A 80 -4.64 -10.48 5.36
C GLU A 80 -5.64 -11.31 4.58
N VAL A 81 -5.15 -12.31 3.82
CA VAL A 81 -5.99 -13.25 3.06
C VAL A 81 -6.90 -14.03 4.00
N LYS A 82 -6.33 -14.65 5.04
CA LYS A 82 -7.08 -15.39 6.06
C LYS A 82 -8.13 -14.52 6.75
N ALA A 83 -7.75 -13.31 7.15
CA ALA A 83 -8.66 -12.38 7.81
C ALA A 83 -9.78 -11.92 6.89
N ALA A 84 -9.49 -11.65 5.61
CA ALA A 84 -10.51 -11.23 4.64
C ALA A 84 -11.55 -12.34 4.42
N VAL A 85 -11.10 -13.59 4.27
CA VAL A 85 -11.97 -14.72 3.89
C VAL A 85 -12.72 -15.31 5.09
N THR A 86 -12.08 -15.39 6.26
CA THR A 86 -12.61 -16.12 7.43
C THR A 86 -12.97 -15.22 8.61
N GLY A 87 -12.59 -13.93 8.58
CA GLY A 87 -12.67 -13.03 9.72
C GLY A 87 -11.50 -13.16 10.72
N SER A 88 -10.61 -14.14 10.56
CA SER A 88 -9.45 -14.35 11.44
C SER A 88 -8.16 -14.52 10.66
N GLY A 89 -7.15 -13.70 10.98
CA GLY A 89 -5.80 -13.81 10.37
C GLY A 89 -5.03 -15.07 10.80
N ARG A 90 -5.56 -15.85 11.75
CA ARG A 90 -4.97 -17.07 12.30
C ARG A 90 -5.62 -18.35 11.78
N ALA A 91 -6.62 -18.25 10.90
CA ALA A 91 -7.33 -19.41 10.37
C ALA A 91 -6.40 -20.42 9.69
N ASP A 92 -6.76 -21.69 9.77
CA ASP A 92 -6.06 -22.77 9.08
C ASP A 92 -6.48 -22.86 7.59
N LYS A 93 -5.76 -23.70 6.82
CA LYS A 93 -6.03 -23.85 5.38
C LYS A 93 -7.40 -24.47 5.09
N ALA A 94 -7.89 -25.37 5.95
CA ALA A 94 -9.19 -26.01 5.76
C ALA A 94 -10.34 -25.00 5.94
N GLN A 95 -10.23 -24.14 6.94
CA GLN A 95 -11.16 -23.03 7.18
C GLN A 95 -11.19 -22.07 6.00
N VAL A 96 -10.03 -21.68 5.45
CA VAL A 96 -9.96 -20.84 4.25
C VAL A 96 -10.66 -21.52 3.07
N GLY A 97 -10.34 -22.77 2.77
CA GLY A 97 -10.95 -23.52 1.67
C GLY A 97 -12.47 -23.67 1.81
N ALA A 98 -12.98 -23.97 3.01
CA ALA A 98 -14.42 -24.04 3.28
C ALA A 98 -15.11 -22.69 3.06
N MET A 99 -14.48 -21.60 3.51
CA MET A 99 -15.00 -20.25 3.31
C MET A 99 -14.99 -19.86 1.84
N VAL A 100 -13.91 -20.12 1.08
CA VAL A 100 -13.88 -19.88 -0.38
C VAL A 100 -15.03 -20.61 -1.08
N THR A 101 -15.24 -21.89 -0.74
CA THR A 101 -16.33 -22.72 -1.28
C THR A 101 -17.69 -22.07 -1.02
N ARG A 102 -17.93 -21.66 0.23
CA ARG A 102 -19.18 -21.01 0.65
C ARG A 102 -19.40 -19.65 -0.02
N LEU A 103 -18.36 -18.80 -0.04
CA LEU A 103 -18.42 -17.44 -0.57
C LEU A 103 -18.69 -17.41 -2.08
N LEU A 104 -18.10 -18.36 -2.81
CA LEU A 104 -18.27 -18.50 -4.25
C LEU A 104 -19.42 -19.42 -4.64
N ARG A 105 -20.14 -19.99 -3.65
CA ARG A 105 -21.25 -20.94 -3.85
C ARG A 105 -20.86 -22.14 -4.72
N LEU A 106 -19.68 -22.68 -4.49
CA LEU A 106 -19.18 -23.86 -5.19
C LEU A 106 -19.80 -25.12 -4.57
N GLU A 107 -20.09 -26.12 -5.40
CA GLU A 107 -20.63 -27.41 -4.95
C GLU A 107 -19.63 -28.20 -4.09
N ALA A 108 -18.33 -28.02 -4.35
CA ALA A 108 -17.26 -28.67 -3.62
C ALA A 108 -16.04 -27.75 -3.50
N PRO A 109 -15.14 -28.02 -2.54
CA PRO A 109 -13.89 -27.27 -2.42
C PRO A 109 -13.06 -27.31 -3.70
N PRO A 110 -12.54 -26.15 -4.17
CA PRO A 110 -11.72 -26.10 -5.37
C PRO A 110 -10.45 -26.91 -5.16
N LYS A 111 -10.12 -27.73 -6.17
CA LYS A 111 -8.95 -28.60 -6.18
C LYS A 111 -8.09 -28.29 -7.41
N PRO A 112 -6.74 -28.35 -7.28
CA PRO A 112 -5.97 -28.66 -6.07
C PRO A 112 -6.00 -27.49 -5.06
N ALA A 113 -5.34 -27.65 -3.90
CA ALA A 113 -5.33 -26.63 -2.83
C ALA A 113 -4.89 -25.24 -3.32
N ASP A 114 -3.97 -25.18 -4.29
CA ASP A 114 -3.49 -23.94 -4.90
C ASP A 114 -4.62 -23.13 -5.57
N ALA A 115 -5.66 -23.81 -6.08
CA ALA A 115 -6.84 -23.15 -6.65
C ALA A 115 -7.64 -22.42 -5.56
N ALA A 116 -7.79 -23.03 -4.37
CA ALA A 116 -8.42 -22.38 -3.23
C ALA A 116 -7.62 -21.15 -2.76
N ASP A 117 -6.30 -21.29 -2.68
CA ASP A 117 -5.39 -20.21 -2.27
C ASP A 117 -5.44 -19.02 -3.26
N ALA A 118 -5.46 -19.29 -4.58
CA ALA A 118 -5.62 -18.27 -5.62
C ALA A 118 -6.98 -17.53 -5.53
N LEU A 119 -8.07 -18.28 -5.34
CA LEU A 119 -9.40 -17.70 -5.17
C LEU A 119 -9.51 -16.87 -3.88
N ALA A 120 -8.94 -17.36 -2.76
CA ALA A 120 -8.89 -16.63 -1.51
C ALA A 120 -8.14 -15.29 -1.66
N LEU A 121 -7.03 -15.29 -2.39
CA LEU A 121 -6.24 -14.10 -2.67
C LEU A 121 -7.01 -13.08 -3.52
N ALA A 122 -7.72 -13.54 -4.55
CA ALA A 122 -8.59 -12.69 -5.37
C ALA A 122 -9.72 -12.07 -4.53
N ILE A 123 -10.41 -12.86 -3.70
CA ILE A 123 -11.44 -12.37 -2.76
C ILE A 123 -10.85 -11.33 -1.81
N CYS A 124 -9.69 -11.63 -1.22
CA CYS A 124 -8.98 -10.72 -0.33
C CYS A 124 -8.73 -9.37 -1.00
N HIS A 125 -8.22 -9.38 -2.24
CA HIS A 125 -7.98 -8.16 -2.98
C HIS A 125 -9.27 -7.38 -3.25
N ILE A 126 -10.31 -8.03 -3.78
CA ILE A 126 -11.59 -7.38 -4.11
C ILE A 126 -12.20 -6.70 -2.88
N TRP A 127 -12.14 -7.33 -1.71
CA TRP A 127 -12.74 -6.78 -0.49
C TRP A 127 -11.87 -5.74 0.21
N ARG A 128 -10.54 -5.84 0.12
CA ARG A 128 -9.63 -4.88 0.77
C ARG A 128 -9.29 -3.68 -0.11
N ALA A 129 -9.26 -3.83 -1.43
CA ALA A 129 -8.83 -2.77 -2.34
C ALA A 129 -9.63 -1.47 -2.19
N PRO A 130 -10.97 -1.46 -2.08
CA PRO A 130 -11.72 -0.22 -1.92
C PRO A 130 -11.40 0.52 -0.61
N ALA A 131 -11.13 -0.21 0.47
CA ALA A 131 -10.74 0.39 1.75
C ALA A 131 -9.32 0.95 1.70
N GLN A 132 -8.37 0.19 1.11
CA GLN A 132 -6.98 0.61 0.95
C GLN A 132 -6.86 1.81 0.01
N ASN A 133 -7.58 1.83 -1.11
CA ASN A 133 -7.58 2.94 -2.06
C ASN A 133 -8.10 4.23 -1.42
N ARG A 134 -9.21 4.17 -0.67
CA ARG A 134 -9.74 5.33 0.05
C ARG A 134 -8.75 5.89 1.07
N LEU A 135 -8.07 5.01 1.82
CA LEU A 135 -7.05 5.43 2.78
C LEU A 135 -5.85 6.07 2.08
N GLN A 136 -5.36 5.47 0.99
CA GLN A 136 -4.24 6.03 0.22
C GLN A 136 -4.58 7.39 -0.39
N GLN A 137 -5.78 7.54 -0.95
CA GLN A 137 -6.27 8.82 -1.47
C GLN A 137 -6.37 9.88 -0.38
N ALA A 138 -6.92 9.54 0.79
CA ALA A 138 -6.99 10.46 1.93
C ALA A 138 -5.60 10.89 2.42
N VAL A 139 -4.64 9.97 2.50
CA VAL A 139 -3.25 10.28 2.89
C VAL A 139 -2.58 11.18 1.84
N ALA A 140 -2.77 10.90 0.56
CA ALA A 140 -2.21 11.71 -0.52
C ALA A 140 -2.79 13.14 -0.52
N GLN A 141 -4.11 13.26 -0.35
CA GLN A 141 -4.79 14.56 -0.21
C GLN A 141 -4.27 15.35 0.99
N ASN A 142 -4.14 14.70 2.15
CA ASN A 142 -3.63 15.35 3.34
C ASN A 142 -2.18 15.84 3.16
N ARG A 143 -1.31 15.03 2.53
CA ARG A 143 0.06 15.45 2.21
C ARG A 143 0.08 16.66 1.29
N LEU A 144 -0.77 16.68 0.25
CA LEU A 144 -0.85 17.80 -0.69
C LEU A 144 -1.32 19.07 0.02
N GLN A 145 -2.35 18.98 0.86
CA GLN A 145 -2.85 20.10 1.67
C GLN A 145 -1.78 20.64 2.63
N GLN A 146 -1.00 19.76 3.25
CA GLN A 146 0.11 20.20 4.11
C GLN A 146 1.21 20.89 3.30
N ALA A 147 1.55 20.38 2.11
CA ALA A 147 2.55 20.98 1.25
C ALA A 147 2.13 22.38 0.77
N THR A 148 0.87 22.54 0.34
CA THR A 148 0.32 23.84 -0.08
C THR A 148 0.24 24.83 1.08
N ALA A 149 -0.20 24.39 2.25
CA ALA A 149 -0.25 25.24 3.45
C ALA A 149 1.14 25.73 3.87
N ARG A 150 2.16 24.84 3.85
CA ARG A 150 3.56 25.21 4.14
C ARG A 150 4.10 26.23 3.14
N HIS A 151 3.84 26.03 1.85
CA HIS A 151 4.27 26.97 0.81
C HIS A 151 3.61 28.35 0.98
N ALA A 152 2.30 28.39 1.23
CA ALA A 152 1.57 29.63 1.49
C ALA A 152 2.11 30.37 2.73
N GLN A 153 2.38 29.66 3.83
CA GLN A 153 3.00 30.25 5.03
C GLN A 153 4.40 30.82 4.73
N GLN A 154 5.17 30.17 3.86
CA GLN A 154 6.51 30.63 3.49
C GLN A 154 6.46 31.91 2.66
N LEU A 155 5.49 32.06 1.77
CA LEU A 155 5.26 33.30 1.00
C LEU A 155 4.76 34.46 1.88
N GLN A 156 4.02 34.16 2.96
CA GLN A 156 3.54 35.16 3.92
C GLN A 156 4.60 35.58 4.95
N ARG A 157 5.80 34.96 4.95
CA ARG A 157 6.87 35.37 5.86
C ARG A 157 7.37 36.76 5.46
N PRO A 158 7.36 37.74 6.38
CA PRO A 158 7.91 39.05 6.09
C PRO A 158 9.39 38.92 5.71
N GLY A 159 9.78 39.56 4.62
CA GLY A 159 11.16 39.57 4.16
C GLY A 159 12.10 40.18 5.22
N PRO A 160 13.42 39.90 5.15
CA PRO A 160 14.38 40.30 6.17
C PRO A 160 14.34 41.81 6.50
N ALA A 161 14.04 42.67 5.52
CA ALA A 161 13.86 44.11 5.72
C ALA A 161 12.66 44.48 6.60
N GLN A 162 11.53 43.77 6.48
CA GLN A 162 10.33 44.01 7.30
C GLN A 162 10.49 43.47 8.73
N GLN A 163 11.25 42.38 8.92
CA GLN A 163 11.58 41.86 10.24
C GLN A 163 12.49 42.81 11.02
N LEU A 164 13.52 43.38 10.36
CA LEU A 164 14.43 44.37 10.97
C LEU A 164 13.70 45.66 11.38
N GLN A 165 12.68 46.09 10.64
CA GLN A 165 11.88 47.26 11.00
C GLN A 165 10.97 47.01 12.22
N ARG A 166 10.42 45.80 12.36
CA ARG A 166 9.60 45.42 13.52
C ARG A 166 10.40 45.15 14.79
N ALA A 167 11.66 44.73 14.66
CA ALA A 167 12.54 44.44 15.78
C ALA A 167 13.22 45.70 16.37
N ARG A 168 13.13 46.86 15.70
CA ARG A 168 13.62 48.11 16.27
C ARG A 168 12.67 48.57 17.37
N PRO A 169 13.11 48.69 18.65
CA PRO A 169 12.29 49.34 19.66
C PRO A 169 12.02 50.77 19.22
N THR A 170 10.74 51.16 19.12
CA THR A 170 10.34 52.50 18.76
C THR A 170 10.93 53.46 19.79
N GLN A 171 11.96 54.23 19.41
CA GLN A 171 12.56 55.25 20.28
C GLN A 171 11.53 56.28 20.79
N GLN A 172 10.37 56.38 20.12
CA GLN A 172 9.22 57.16 20.58
C GLN A 172 8.54 56.62 21.85
N THR A 173 8.46 55.30 22.05
CA THR A 173 7.78 54.71 23.22
C THR A 173 8.62 54.88 24.49
N GLN A 174 9.94 54.79 24.40
CA GLN A 174 10.85 55.00 25.54
C GLN A 174 10.93 56.48 25.95
N ARG A 175 10.91 57.43 25.00
CA ARG A 175 10.87 58.87 25.30
C ARG A 175 9.55 59.31 25.95
N ALA A 176 8.41 58.73 25.57
CA ALA A 176 7.12 59.04 26.16
C ALA A 176 7.00 58.57 27.63
N GLN A 177 7.62 57.43 27.98
CA GLN A 177 7.62 56.92 29.35
C GLN A 177 8.59 57.68 30.28
N GLN A 178 9.73 58.15 29.77
CA GLN A 178 10.65 59.00 30.55
C GLN A 178 10.11 60.41 30.80
N ALA A 179 9.30 60.97 29.89
CA ALA A 179 8.70 62.29 30.06
C ALA A 179 7.61 62.35 31.16
N GLN A 180 7.01 61.22 31.55
CA GLN A 180 5.98 61.16 32.60
C GLN A 180 6.55 60.98 34.02
N GLN A 181 7.86 60.77 34.18
CA GLN A 181 8.51 60.54 35.49
C GLN A 181 9.33 61.75 36.00
N ALA A 182 9.22 62.92 35.37
CA ALA A 182 9.90 64.12 35.85
C ALA A 182 9.27 64.63 37.17
N PRO A 183 10.03 64.77 38.28
CA PRO A 183 9.50 65.21 39.56
C PRO A 183 9.16 66.71 39.55
N LYS A 184 7.95 67.07 40.01
CA LYS A 184 7.59 68.47 40.30
C LYS A 184 8.44 68.97 41.48
N GLY A 185 9.51 69.69 41.14
CA GLY A 185 10.38 70.35 42.10
C GLY A 185 9.65 71.40 42.92
N ARG A 186 9.85 71.34 44.24
CA ARG A 186 9.50 72.34 45.24
C ARG A 186 10.19 73.67 44.95
N THR A 187 9.50 74.76 45.27
CA THR A 187 10.11 76.06 45.57
C THR A 187 9.55 76.56 46.90
N PRO A 188 10.34 77.38 47.63
CA PRO A 188 10.41 77.42 49.09
C PRO A 188 9.22 78.07 49.79
#